data_AF-F4KVR8-F1
#
_entry.id   AF-F4KVR8-F1
#
_cell.length_a   1.000
_cell.length_b   1.000
_cell.length_c   1.000
_cell.angle_alpha   90.00
_cell.angle_beta   90.00
_cell.angle_gamma   90.00
#
_symmetry.space_group_name_H-M   'P 1'
#
loop_
_entity.id
_entity.type
_entity.pdbx_description
1 polymer ?
#
loop_
_entity_poly.entity_id
_entity_poly.type
_entity_poly.pdbx_seq_one_letter_code
_entity_poly.pdbx_strand_id
1 'polypeptide(L)' 'MTILNVLIVLVVVGLVLWLINNYIPMDAKIKSILNVVVLIVVVLWLLRAFGLLNALNVPI' A
#
# COMPACT_ATOMS: atom_id res chain seq x y z
N MET A 1 10.70 -5.57 -10.57
CA MET A 1 9.64 -6.60 -10.50
C MET A 1 8.80 -6.50 -11.76
N THR A 2 8.35 -7.62 -12.33
CA THR A 2 7.43 -7.60 -13.48
C THR A 2 6.15 -6.85 -13.11
N ILE A 3 5.49 -6.20 -14.08
CA ILE A 3 4.23 -5.44 -13.90
C ILE A 3 3.16 -6.31 -13.21
N LEU A 4 3.15 -7.62 -13.52
CA LEU A 4 2.26 -8.59 -12.92
C LEU A 4 2.41 -8.69 -11.39
N ASN A 5 3.65 -8.63 -10.87
CA ASN A 5 3.90 -8.66 -9.43
C ASN A 5 3.31 -7.43 -8.72
N VAL A 6 3.37 -6.26 -9.36
CA VAL A 6 2.81 -5.02 -8.80
C VAL A 6 1.28 -5.11 -8.70
N LEU A 7 0.66 -5.66 -9.74
CA LEU A 7 -0.78 -5.86 -9.82
C LEU A 7 -1.27 -6.84 -8.74
N ILE A 8 -0.55 -7.95 -8.54
CA ILE A 8 -0.85 -8.92 -7.49
C ILE A 8 -0.76 -8.28 -6.10
N VAL A 9 0.29 -7.50 -5.82
CA VAL A 9 0.44 -6.85 -4.51
C VAL A 9 -0.67 -5.82 -4.27
N LEU A 10 -1.06 -5.03 -5.26
CA LEU A 10 -2.19 -4.11 -5.15
C LEU A 10 -3.50 -4.83 -4.80
N VAL A 11 -3.78 -5.96 -5.45
CA VAL A 11 -4.96 -6.78 -5.16
C VAL A 11 -4.89 -7.34 -3.74
N VAL A 12 -3.74 -7.88 -3.32
CA VAL A 12 -3.55 -8.43 -1.97
C VAL A 12 -3.72 -7.35 -0.91
N VAL A 13 -3.11 -6.18 -1.08
CA VAL A 13 -3.23 -5.07 -0.11
C VAL A 13 -4.67 -4.55 -0.06
N GLY A 14 -5.35 -4.45 -1.20
CA GLY A 14 -6.77 -4.09 -1.25
C GLY A 14 -7.67 -5.08 -0.51
N LEU A 15 -7.44 -6.39 -0.70
CA LEU A 15 -8.14 -7.46 0.02
C LEU A 15 -7.89 -7.41 1.53
N VAL A 16 -6.63 -7.22 1.95
CA VAL A 16 -6.27 -7.09 3.37
C VAL A 16 -6.95 -5.88 4.00
N LEU A 17 -6.95 -4.73 3.32
CA LEU A 17 -7.61 -3.53 3.82
C LEU A 17 -9.13 -3.75 3.97
N TRP A 18 -9.75 -4.38 2.96
CA TRP A 18 -11.16 -4.69 2.96
C TRP A 18 -11.52 -5.64 4.13
N LEU A 19 -10.71 -6.68 4.34
CA LEU A 19 -10.86 -7.62 5.46
C LEU A 19 -10.78 -6.89 6.81
N ILE A 20 -9.76 -6.04 7.01
CA ILE A 20 -9.61 -5.30 8.26
C ILE A 20 -10.84 -4.38 8.47
N ASN A 21 -11.26 -3.68 7.43
CA ASN A 21 -12.35 -2.71 7.51
C ASN A 21 -13.75 -3.35 7.68
N ASN A 22 -13.92 -4.60 7.24
CA ASN A 22 -15.20 -5.32 7.26
C ASN A 22 -15.36 -6.23 8.48
N TYR A 23 -14.27 -6.82 8.98
CA TYR A 23 -14.32 -7.78 10.08
C TYR A 23 -13.95 -7.17 11.45
N ILE A 24 -13.27 -6.03 11.47
CA ILE A 24 -12.97 -5.32 12.71
C ILE A 24 -13.96 -4.15 12.85
N PRO A 25 -14.96 -4.22 13.75
CA PRO A 25 -15.82 -3.08 14.05
C PRO A 25 -14.98 -2.02 14.77
N MET A 26 -14.40 -1.11 13.98
CA MET A 26 -13.61 0.02 14.47
C MET A 26 -14.47 1.26 14.60
N ASP A 27 -14.24 2.04 15.66
CA ASP A 27 -14.77 3.39 15.78
C ASP A 27 -14.40 4.25 14.56
N ALA A 28 -15.31 5.15 14.18
CA ALA A 28 -15.17 5.96 12.96
C ALA A 28 -13.84 6.75 12.89
N LYS A 29 -13.31 7.20 14.04
CA LYS A 29 -12.00 7.87 14.12
C LYS A 29 -10.84 6.93 13.79
N ILE A 30 -10.84 5.71 14.34
CA ILE A 30 -9.77 4.72 14.12
C ILE A 30 -9.80 4.22 12.66
N LYS A 31 -11.01 4.01 12.12
CA LYS A 31 -11.22 3.63 10.71
C LYS A 31 -10.57 4.61 9.73
N SER A 32 -10.74 5.91 9.98
CA SER A 32 -10.14 6.97 9.17
C SER A 32 -8.61 6.94 9.23
N ILE A 33 -8.04 6.85 10.43
CA ILE A 33 -6.58 6.80 10.63
C ILE A 33 -5.97 5.57 9.93
N LEU A 34 -6.58 4.39 10.09
CA LEU A 34 -6.10 3.17 9.44
C LEU A 34 -6.07 3.30 7.92
N ASN A 35 -7.16 3.77 7.30
CA ASN A 35 -7.23 3.95 5.86
C ASN A 35 -6.17 4.94 5.35
N VAL A 36 -5.96 6.05 6.06
CA VAL A 36 -4.93 7.03 5.72
C VAL A 36 -3.53 6.42 5.85
N VAL A 37 -3.24 5.71 6.93
CA VAL A 37 -1.94 5.06 7.14
C VAL A 37 -1.67 4.04 6.04
N VAL A 38 -2.63 3.17 5.71
CA VAL A 38 -2.41 2.17 4.66
C VAL A 38 -2.32 2.82 3.29
N LEU A 39 -3.09 3.87 3.01
CA LEU A 39 -2.94 4.64 1.78
C LEU A 39 -1.51 5.19 1.63
N ILE A 40 -0.95 5.79 2.69
CA ILE A 40 0.43 6.28 2.71
C ILE A 40 1.43 5.14 2.46
N VAL A 41 1.26 4.00 3.12
CA VAL A 41 2.12 2.82 2.92
C VAL A 41 2.05 2.32 1.47
N VAL A 42 0.86 2.23 0.89
CA VAL A 42 0.66 1.81 -0.51
C VAL A 42 1.30 2.79 -1.47
N VAL A 43 1.16 4.10 -1.26
CA VAL A 43 1.79 5.12 -2.11
C VAL A 43 3.31 5.01 -2.03
N LEU A 44 3.90 4.97 -0.82
CA LEU A 44 5.35 4.80 -0.64
C LEU A 44 5.86 3.50 -1.27
N TRP A 45 5.08 2.42 -1.18
CA TRP A 45 5.41 1.16 -1.81
C TRP A 45 5.33 1.24 -3.33
N LEU A 46 4.32 1.90 -3.90
CA LEU A 46 4.21 2.14 -5.34
C LEU A 46 5.42 2.93 -5.86
N LEU A 47 5.82 4.01 -5.18
CA LEU A 47 7.01 4.80 -5.56
C LEU A 47 8.28 3.93 -5.60
N ARG A 48 8.44 3.00 -4.65
CA ARG A 48 9.53 2.01 -4.65
C ARG A 48 9.39 1.01 -5.79
N ALA A 49 8.17 0.50 -6.04
CA ALA A 49 7.89 -0.53 -7.04
C ALA A 49 8.05 -0.05 -8.48
N PHE A 50 7.71 1.21 -8.77
CA PHE A 50 7.96 1.86 -10.06
C PHE A 50 9.44 2.18 -10.30
N GLY A 51 10.32 1.92 -9.33
CA GLY A 51 11.75 2.09 -9.51
C GLY A 51 12.18 3.55 -9.63
N LEU A 52 11.35 4.53 -9.24
CA LEU A 52 11.75 5.95 -9.17
C LEU A 52 12.93 6.15 -8.21
N LEU A 53 13.10 5.28 -7.21
CA LEU A 53 14.26 5.25 -6.33
C LEU A 53 15.48 4.51 -6.91
N ASN A 54 15.29 3.61 -7.89
CA ASN A 54 16.39 2.92 -8.59
C ASN A 54 16.83 3.66 -9.87
N ALA A 55 15.96 4.46 -10.47
CA ALA A 55 16.26 5.30 -11.62
C ALA A 55 17.14 6.50 -11.22
N LEU A 56 17.05 6.93 -9.97
CA LEU A 56 18.03 7.81 -9.36
C LEU A 56 19.17 6.94 -8.82
N ASN A 57 20.16 6.65 -9.67
CA ASN A 57 21.47 6.11 -9.28
C ASN A 57 22.17 7.08 -8.32
N VAL A 58 21.70 7.15 -7.08
CA VAL A 58 22.38 7.80 -5.97
C VAL A 58 23.14 6.68 -5.26
N PRO A 59 24.48 6.62 -5.43
CA PRO A 59 25.31 5.66 -4.72
C PRO A 59 25.38 6.11 -3.26
N ILE A 60 24.58 5.46 -2.41
CA ILE A 60 24.79 5.41 -0.96
C ILE A 60 24.95 3.96 -0.53
#